data_AF-A0A1G3IT26-F1
#
_entry.id   AF-A0A1G3IT26-F1
#
_cell.length_a   1.000
_cell.length_b   1.000
_cell.length_c   1.000
_cell.angle_alpha   90.00
_cell.angle_beta   90.00
_cell.angle_gamma   90.00
#
_symmetry.space_group_name_H-M   'P 1'
#
loop_
_entity.id
_entity.type
_entity.pdbx_description
1 polymer ?
#
loop_
_entity_poly.entity_id
_entity_poly.type
_entity_poly.pdbx_seq_one_letter_code
_entity_poly.pdbx_strand_id
1 'polypeptide(L)'
;MALITEWLDRDGKVAKRSADSDMGGTMRLGSQRCPIKGGTMAQKIYGDEVNERHRHRYEVNNHYVPALEKSGLIISARTPSEDLPEMMELPQSMHPWFVGVQFHPEFTSTPRDGHPLFKAYVEAAVQQKEAA
;
A
#
# COMPACT_ATOMS: atom_id res chain seq x y z
N MET A 1 15.94 5.17 0.28
CA MET A 1 15.60 3.81 -0.19
C MET A 1 16.09 2.85 0.88
N ALA A 2 15.25 1.95 1.37
CA ALA A 2 15.68 0.92 2.33
C ALA A 2 15.87 -0.41 1.60
N LEU A 3 16.88 -1.19 1.99
CA LEU A 3 17.28 -2.44 1.36
C LEU A 3 17.01 -3.56 2.36
N ILE A 4 16.19 -4.54 1.99
CA ILE A 4 15.84 -5.65 2.89
C ILE A 4 16.60 -6.89 2.46
N THR A 5 17.29 -7.52 3.42
CA THR A 5 18.37 -8.48 3.19
C THR A 5 17.95 -9.95 3.26
N GLU A 6 16.75 -10.30 3.77
CA GLU A 6 16.35 -11.71 3.99
C GLU A 6 14.84 -11.92 3.80
N TRP A 7 14.45 -12.96 3.03
CA TRP A 7 13.04 -13.34 2.80
C TRP A 7 12.84 -14.82 2.44
N LEU A 8 11.63 -15.35 2.67
CA LEU A 8 11.19 -16.66 2.18
C LEU A 8 10.60 -16.57 0.76
N ASP A 9 11.07 -17.42 -0.14
CA ASP A 9 10.43 -17.64 -1.44
C ASP A 9 9.15 -18.49 -1.33
N ARG A 10 8.44 -18.64 -2.46
CA ARG A 10 7.18 -19.40 -2.55
C ARG A 10 7.36 -20.90 -2.26
N ASP A 11 8.60 -21.40 -2.28
CA ASP A 11 8.98 -22.77 -1.96
C ASP A 11 9.56 -22.90 -0.54
N GLY A 12 9.52 -21.82 0.25
CA GLY A 12 9.97 -21.77 1.63
C GLY A 12 11.48 -21.63 1.82
N LYS A 13 12.26 -21.35 0.77
CA LYS A 13 13.70 -21.15 0.89
C LYS A 13 14.02 -19.71 1.26
N VAL A 14 14.91 -19.57 2.24
CA VAL A 14 15.46 -18.26 2.66
C VAL A 14 16.50 -17.83 1.64
N ALA A 15 16.22 -16.74 0.92
CA ALA A 15 17.18 -16.09 0.06
C ALA A 15 17.91 -15.00 0.85
N LYS A 16 19.22 -15.18 1.10
CA LYS A 16 20.11 -14.16 1.67
C LYS A 16 20.88 -13.47 0.56
N ARG A 17 20.96 -12.13 0.58
CA ARG A 17 21.80 -11.35 -0.35
C ARG A 17 22.81 -10.47 0.40
N SER A 18 24.01 -10.35 -0.15
CA SER A 18 25.11 -9.51 0.36
C SER A 18 25.22 -8.18 -0.42
N ALA A 19 26.05 -7.28 0.10
CA ALA A 19 26.31 -5.94 -0.46
C ALA A 19 26.83 -5.93 -1.92
N ASP A 20 27.27 -7.08 -2.45
CA ASP A 20 27.76 -7.22 -3.82
C ASP A 20 26.67 -7.56 -4.85
N SER A 21 25.41 -7.70 -4.42
CA SER A 21 24.28 -7.90 -5.34
C SER A 21 23.72 -6.55 -5.82
N ASP A 22 23.52 -6.40 -7.13
CA ASP A 22 23.03 -5.21 -7.88
C ASP A 22 22.41 -4.10 -7.01
N MET A 23 23.01 -2.90 -7.06
CA MET A 23 22.57 -1.71 -6.31
C MET A 23 21.23 -1.14 -6.82
N GLY A 24 20.14 -1.81 -6.51
CA GLY A 24 18.78 -1.35 -6.70
C GLY A 24 17.84 -2.20 -5.85
N GLY A 25 16.89 -1.57 -5.16
CA GLY A 25 16.01 -2.25 -4.21
C GLY A 25 15.43 -3.57 -4.75
N THR A 26 15.29 -4.55 -3.86
CA THR A 26 14.87 -5.91 -4.22
C THR A 26 13.45 -5.88 -4.79
N MET A 27 13.24 -6.53 -5.95
CA MET A 27 11.91 -6.59 -6.59
C MET A 27 10.94 -7.39 -5.72
N ARG A 28 9.83 -6.77 -5.28
CA ARG A 28 8.71 -7.47 -4.63
C ARG A 28 7.75 -7.99 -5.69
N LEU A 29 7.50 -9.29 -5.65
CA LEU A 29 6.64 -10.01 -6.59
C LEU A 29 5.69 -10.90 -5.81
N GLY A 30 4.40 -10.84 -6.16
CA GLY A 30 3.37 -11.70 -5.58
C GLY A 30 2.40 -10.95 -4.68
N SER A 31 1.48 -11.72 -4.09
CA SER A 31 0.43 -11.21 -3.21
C SER A 31 0.95 -11.12 -1.78
N GLN A 32 0.71 -10.00 -1.10
CA GLN A 32 1.06 -9.85 0.31
C GLN A 32 -0.11 -9.35 1.15
N ARG A 33 -0.33 -10.03 2.28
CA ARG A 33 -1.34 -9.67 3.26
C ARG A 33 -0.78 -8.61 4.20
N CYS A 34 -1.48 -7.48 4.32
CA CYS A 34 -1.12 -6.38 5.20
C CYS A 34 -2.33 -5.97 6.05
N PRO A 35 -2.18 -5.85 7.39
CA PRO A 35 -3.25 -5.34 8.24
C PRO A 35 -3.48 -3.85 7.96
N ILE A 36 -4.74 -3.44 8.06
CA ILE A 36 -5.16 -2.05 7.89
C ILE A 36 -5.43 -1.42 9.25
N LYS A 37 -4.95 -0.19 9.44
CA LYS A 37 -5.19 0.61 10.63
C LYS A 37 -6.68 0.95 10.76
N GLY A 38 -7.24 0.68 11.93
CA GLY A 38 -8.64 0.98 12.23
C GLY A 38 -8.98 2.47 12.15
N GLY A 39 -10.22 2.78 11.76
CA GLY A 39 -10.75 4.15 11.65
C GLY A 39 -10.29 4.92 10.41
N THR A 40 -9.61 4.26 9.47
CA THR A 40 -9.10 4.86 8.23
C THR A 40 -10.10 4.75 7.07
N MET A 41 -9.89 5.54 6.01
CA MET A 41 -10.64 5.37 4.76
C MET A 41 -10.30 4.02 4.11
N ALA A 42 -9.03 3.61 4.15
CA ALA A 42 -8.59 2.28 3.72
C ALA A 42 -9.40 1.16 4.39
N GLN A 43 -9.65 1.24 5.71
CA GLN A 43 -10.44 0.22 6.40
C GLN A 43 -11.88 0.17 5.89
N LYS A 44 -12.48 1.33 5.59
CA LYS A 44 -13.84 1.38 5.02
C LYS A 44 -13.92 0.75 3.63
N ILE A 45 -12.84 0.85 2.84
CA ILE A 45 -12.78 0.32 1.46
C ILE A 45 -12.51 -1.18 1.45
N TYR A 46 -11.59 -1.66 2.30
CA TYR A 46 -11.04 -3.02 2.22
C TYR A 46 -11.42 -3.93 3.40
N GLY A 47 -11.81 -3.37 4.54
CA GLY A 47 -11.93 -4.09 5.81
C GLY A 47 -10.64 -4.06 6.63
N ASP A 48 -10.39 -5.09 7.43
CA ASP A 48 -9.29 -5.11 8.40
C ASP A 48 -7.91 -5.48 7.81
N GLU A 49 -7.90 -6.00 6.59
CA GLU A 49 -6.68 -6.41 5.90
C GLU A 49 -6.83 -6.27 4.38
N VAL A 50 -5.69 -6.08 3.70
CA VAL A 50 -5.60 -6.11 2.24
C VAL A 50 -4.66 -7.24 1.83
N ASN A 51 -4.93 -7.88 0.69
CA ASN A 51 -4.06 -8.90 0.12
C ASN A 51 -3.89 -8.66 -1.38
N GLU A 52 -2.80 -7.98 -1.75
CA GLU A 52 -2.66 -7.41 -3.09
C GLU A 52 -1.31 -7.69 -3.74
N ARG A 53 -1.27 -7.57 -5.08
CA ARG A 53 -0.10 -7.91 -5.88
C ARG A 53 0.88 -6.75 -5.99
N HIS A 54 2.14 -7.00 -5.69
CA HIS A 54 3.23 -6.04 -5.82
C HIS A 54 4.08 -6.34 -7.04
N ARG A 55 4.58 -5.28 -7.69
CA ARG A 55 5.55 -5.37 -8.78
C ARG A 55 6.40 -4.09 -8.84
N HIS A 56 7.11 -3.83 -7.76
CA HIS A 56 7.99 -2.66 -7.65
C HIS A 56 9.29 -3.04 -6.93
N ARG A 57 10.28 -2.14 -6.97
CA ARG A 57 11.60 -2.31 -6.35
C ARG A 57 11.86 -1.31 -5.23
N TYR A 58 10.99 -0.31 -5.11
CA TYR A 58 11.28 0.91 -4.40
C TYR A 58 10.28 1.08 -3.28
N GLU A 59 10.82 1.09 -2.07
CA GLU A 59 10.09 1.21 -0.84
C GLU A 59 10.18 2.63 -0.29
N VAL A 60 9.13 3.03 0.44
CA VAL A 60 9.16 4.25 1.25
C VAL A 60 10.30 4.12 2.27
N ASN A 61 11.13 5.15 2.37
CA ASN A 61 12.18 5.16 3.37
C ASN A 61 11.58 5.55 4.73
N ASN A 62 11.56 4.59 5.67
CA ASN A 62 11.02 4.77 7.01
C ASN A 62 11.63 5.94 7.79
N HIS A 63 12.84 6.39 7.44
CA HIS A 63 13.42 7.60 8.02
C HIS A 63 12.57 8.86 7.81
N TYR A 64 11.85 8.98 6.69
CA TYR A 64 11.02 10.14 6.37
C TYR A 64 9.57 10.02 6.83
N VAL A 65 9.13 8.82 7.23
CA VAL A 65 7.73 8.55 7.59
C VAL A 65 7.24 9.44 8.74
N PRO A 66 7.98 9.66 9.84
CA PRO A 66 7.54 10.56 10.90
C PRO A 66 7.30 12.00 10.43
N ALA A 67 8.10 12.49 9.48
CA ALA A 67 7.93 13.83 8.91
C ALA A 67 6.68 13.91 8.02
N LEU A 68 6.40 12.87 7.23
CA LEU A 68 5.19 12.77 6.43
C LEU A 68 3.94 12.69 7.33
N GLU A 69 3.98 11.86 8.38
CA GLU A 69 2.87 11.74 9.33
C GLU A 69 2.61 13.06 10.07
N LYS A 70 3.67 13.76 10.47
CA LYS A 70 3.56 15.11 11.07
C LYS A 70 2.93 16.14 10.13
N SER A 71 3.11 15.98 8.81
CA SER A 71 2.49 16.85 7.80
C SER A 71 1.00 16.53 7.54
N GLY A 72 0.49 15.45 8.13
CA GLY A 72 -0.91 15.05 8.02
C GLY A 72 -1.15 13.77 7.23
N LEU A 73 -0.13 13.19 6.58
CA LEU A 73 -0.27 11.92 5.88
C LEU A 73 -0.56 10.79 6.86
N ILE A 74 -1.55 9.95 6.56
CA ILE A 74 -1.85 8.76 7.37
C ILE A 74 -1.28 7.55 6.65
N ILE A 75 -0.36 6.82 7.29
CA ILE A 75 0.02 5.48 6.83
C ILE A 75 -1.05 4.50 7.31
N SER A 76 -1.89 4.02 6.39
CA SER A 76 -3.08 3.24 6.70
C SER A 76 -2.84 1.72 6.66
N ALA A 77 -1.81 1.25 5.98
CA ALA A 77 -1.38 -0.15 6.05
C ALA A 77 0.14 -0.26 5.96
N ARG A 78 0.70 -1.26 6.65
CA ARG A 78 2.14 -1.55 6.64
C ARG A 78 2.40 -3.04 6.49
N THR A 79 3.57 -3.41 5.97
CA THR A 79 3.98 -4.83 5.98
C THR A 79 4.17 -5.31 7.43
N PRO A 80 3.73 -6.53 7.76
CA PRO A 80 3.75 -7.01 9.14
C PRO A 80 5.16 -7.26 9.69
N SER A 81 6.14 -7.54 8.84
CA SER A 81 7.50 -7.92 9.26
C SER A 81 8.51 -6.77 9.15
N GLU A 82 8.44 -5.93 8.13
CA GLU A 82 9.42 -4.87 7.85
C GLU A 82 8.90 -3.47 8.14
N ASP A 83 7.64 -3.36 8.54
CA ASP A 83 6.96 -2.10 8.83
C ASP A 83 7.03 -1.10 7.66
N LEU A 84 6.98 -1.59 6.42
CA LEU A 84 7.01 -0.75 5.23
C LEU A 84 5.63 -0.19 4.92
N PRO A 85 5.48 1.12 4.63
CA PRO A 85 4.23 1.70 4.17
C PRO A 85 3.72 1.09 2.87
N GLU A 86 2.48 0.60 2.90
CA GLU A 86 1.81 -0.02 1.74
C GLU A 86 0.64 0.80 1.23
N MET A 87 -0.07 1.45 2.16
CA MET A 87 -1.20 2.32 1.87
C MET A 87 -1.04 3.61 2.65
N MET A 88 -1.37 4.71 1.98
CA MET A 88 -1.36 6.05 2.56
C MET A 88 -2.59 6.82 2.14
N GLU A 89 -3.07 7.70 3.02
CA GLU A 89 -4.25 8.52 2.76
C GLU A 89 -4.08 9.90 3.42
N LEU A 90 -4.91 10.86 2.99
CA LEU A 90 -5.01 12.15 3.66
C LEU A 90 -6.33 12.22 4.44
N PRO A 91 -6.36 12.95 5.56
CA PRO A 91 -7.60 13.24 6.27
C PRO A 91 -8.62 13.91 5.35
N GLN A 92 -9.89 13.56 5.50
CA GLN A 92 -10.98 14.13 4.71
C GLN A 92 -11.12 15.66 4.87
N SER A 93 -10.65 16.20 5.99
CA SER A 93 -10.56 17.64 6.23
C SER A 93 -9.50 18.36 5.39
N MET A 94 -8.50 17.63 4.86
CA MET A 94 -7.47 18.18 3.96
C MET A 94 -7.79 17.91 2.50
N HIS A 95 -8.30 16.71 2.19
CA HIS A 95 -8.70 16.34 0.84
C HIS A 95 -9.92 15.41 0.91
N PRO A 96 -11.02 15.68 0.19
CA PRO A 96 -12.28 14.94 0.35
C PRO A 96 -12.12 13.43 0.12
N TRP A 97 -11.27 13.05 -0.82
CA TRP A 97 -10.91 11.66 -1.09
C TRP A 97 -9.48 11.53 -1.62
N PHE A 98 -8.57 10.95 -0.84
CA PHE A 98 -7.18 10.71 -1.27
C PHE A 98 -6.68 9.39 -0.68
N VAL A 99 -6.34 8.45 -1.56
CA VAL A 99 -5.75 7.16 -1.20
C VAL A 99 -4.65 6.83 -2.21
N GLY A 100 -3.46 6.50 -1.70
CA GLY A 100 -2.32 5.99 -2.46
C GLY A 100 -1.97 4.58 -2.01
N VAL A 101 -1.69 3.71 -2.97
CA VAL A 101 -1.32 2.31 -2.73
C VAL A 101 -0.04 1.97 -3.49
N GLN A 102 0.78 1.09 -2.94
CA GLN A 102 2.02 0.64 -3.59
C GLN A 102 1.81 -0.60 -4.47
N PHE A 103 0.76 -1.38 -4.19
CA PHE A 103 0.36 -2.56 -4.96
C PHE A 103 -0.48 -2.21 -6.20
N HIS A 104 -0.85 -3.23 -6.96
CA HIS A 104 -1.57 -3.14 -8.24
C HIS A 104 -3.02 -3.67 -8.14
N PRO A 105 -3.98 -2.86 -7.64
CA PRO A 105 -5.39 -3.26 -7.51
C PRO A 105 -6.05 -3.55 -8.88
N GLU A 106 -5.47 -3.08 -9.97
CA GLU A 106 -5.91 -3.40 -11.33
C GLU A 106 -5.79 -4.88 -11.69
N PHE A 107 -4.88 -5.62 -11.05
CA PHE A 107 -4.69 -7.04 -11.35
C PHE A 107 -5.70 -7.96 -10.64
N THR A 108 -6.38 -7.47 -9.61
CA THR A 108 -7.40 -8.19 -8.85
C THR A 108 -8.82 -7.71 -9.16
N SER A 109 -8.97 -6.65 -9.98
CA SER A 109 -10.25 -6.18 -10.48
C SER A 109 -10.88 -7.15 -11.49
N THR A 110 -12.20 -7.36 -11.41
CA THR A 110 -12.96 -8.15 -12.41
C THR A 110 -14.14 -7.38 -12.96
N PRO A 111 -14.63 -7.69 -14.18
CA PRO A 111 -15.79 -7.00 -14.75
C PRO A 111 -17.10 -7.16 -13.97
N ARG A 112 -17.23 -8.22 -13.15
CA ARG A 112 -18.45 -8.49 -12.38
C ARG A 112 -18.52 -7.63 -11.14
N ASP A 113 -17.45 -7.68 -10.34
CA ASP A 113 -17.45 -7.08 -9.01
C ASP A 113 -16.63 -5.81 -8.93
N GLY A 114 -15.74 -5.52 -9.88
CA GLY A 114 -14.79 -4.42 -9.78
C GLY A 114 -13.88 -4.53 -8.55
N HIS A 115 -12.83 -3.73 -8.52
CA HIS A 115 -11.99 -3.64 -7.34
C HIS A 115 -12.59 -2.63 -6.33
N PRO A 116 -12.63 -2.92 -5.01
CA PRO A 116 -13.19 -2.03 -4.00
C PRO A 116 -12.64 -0.60 -4.05
N LEU A 117 -11.32 -0.44 -4.22
CA LEU A 117 -10.69 0.88 -4.37
C LEU A 117 -11.23 1.69 -5.56
N PHE A 118 -11.41 1.06 -6.73
CA PHE A 118 -11.90 1.77 -7.91
C PHE A 118 -13.38 2.13 -7.76
N LYS A 119 -14.18 1.25 -7.16
CA LYS A 119 -15.58 1.56 -6.83
C LYS A 119 -15.66 2.77 -5.90
N ALA A 120 -14.92 2.74 -4.79
CA ALA A 120 -14.89 3.83 -3.82
C ALA A 120 -14.40 5.15 -4.43
N TYR A 121 -13.41 5.10 -5.34
CA TYR A 121 -12.96 6.29 -6.06
C TYR A 121 -14.06 6.88 -6.96
N VAL A 122 -14.75 6.05 -7.74
CA VAL A 122 -15.82 6.51 -8.62
C VAL A 122 -16.99 7.06 -7.82
N GLU A 123 -17.38 6.40 -6.72
CA GLU A 123 -18.40 6.89 -5.80
C GLU A 123 -18.05 8.27 -5.23
N ALA A 124 -16.80 8.45 -4.80
CA ALA A 124 -16.32 9.75 -4.32
C ALA A 124 -16.32 10.82 -5.42
N ALA A 125 -15.97 10.46 -6.65
CA ALA A 125 -16.03 11.38 -7.79
C ALA A 125 -17.47 11.80 -8.13
N VAL A 126 -18.43 10.87 -8.05
CA VAL A 126 -19.86 11.18 -8.23
C VAL A 126 -20.34 12.13 -7.13
N GLN A 127 -20.04 11.83 -5.86
CA GLN A 127 -20.40 12.70 -4.73
C GLN A 127 -19.81 14.11 -4.88
N GLN A 128 -18.54 14.20 -5.30
CA GLN A 128 -17.89 15.50 -5.53
C GLN A 128 -18.55 16.28 -6.66
N LYS A 129 -19.00 15.59 -7.72
CA LYS A 129 -19.74 16.22 -8.83
C LYS A 129 -21.11 16.72 -8.37
N GLU A 130 -21.81 16.00 -7.51
CA GLU A 130 -23.13 16.39 -6.99
C GLU A 130 -23.06 17.54 -5.98
N ALA A 131 -21.94 17.67 -5.27
CA ALA A 131 -21.71 18.75 -4.32
C ALA A 131 -21.21 20.07 -4.95
N ALA A 132 -20.84 20.05 -6.23
CA ALA A 132 -20.33 21.20 -7.00
C ALA A 132 -21.45 21.90 -7.78
#